data_AF-A0A317XBP7-F1
#
_entry.id   AF-A0A317XBP7-F1
#
_cell.length_a   1.000
_cell.length_b   1.000
_cell.length_c   1.000
_cell.angle_alpha   90.00
_cell.angle_beta   90.00
_cell.angle_gamma   90.00
#
_symmetry.space_group_name_H-M   'P 1'
#
loop_
_entity.id
_entity.type
_entity.pdbx_description
1 polymer ?
#
loop_
_entity_poly.entity_id
_entity_poly.type
_entity_poly.pdbx_seq_one_letter_code
_entity_poly.pdbx_strand_id
1 'polypeptide(L)' 'MGVGREAIIFFVILGCVAATIAGYSIHFLMTNGFYGTERNLDCTPEQRVYMRQLRLRDLHWMARDHGLKYEVPVPPV' A
#
# COMPACT_ATOMS: atom_id res chain seq x y z
N MET A 1 -11.94 19.60 46.70
CA MET A 1 -10.88 19.58 45.67
C MET A 1 -11.56 19.40 44.33
N GLY A 2 -11.91 20.50 43.67
CA GLY A 2 -12.55 20.48 42.35
C GLY A 2 -11.52 20.82 41.28
N VAL A 3 -11.57 20.12 40.16
CA VAL A 3 -10.74 20.41 38.99
C VAL A 3 -11.06 21.84 38.53
N GLY A 4 -10.05 22.71 38.49
CA GLY A 4 -10.25 24.11 38.07
C GLY A 4 -10.75 24.18 36.62
N ARG A 5 -11.58 25.17 36.31
CA ARG A 5 -12.15 25.38 34.95
C ARG A 5 -11.07 25.36 33.86
N GLU A 6 -9.91 25.92 34.14
CA GLU A 6 -8.74 25.92 33.25
C GLU A 6 -8.25 24.50 32.90
N ALA A 7 -8.22 23.60 33.89
CA ALA A 7 -7.79 22.22 33.66
C ALA A 7 -8.80 21.46 32.79
N ILE A 8 -10.11 21.74 32.93
CA ILE A 8 -11.14 21.15 32.07
C ILE A 8 -10.92 21.57 30.61
N ILE A 9 -10.68 22.86 30.37
CA ILE A 9 -10.41 23.40 29.03
C ILE A 9 -9.17 22.74 28.43
N PHE A 10 -8.10 22.62 29.21
CA PHE A 10 -6.88 21.94 28.78
C PHE A 10 -7.12 20.49 28.36
N PHE A 11 -7.85 19.71 29.17
CA PHE A 11 -8.14 18.31 28.86
C PHE A 11 -9.02 18.15 27.62
N VAL A 12 -9.94 19.08 27.35
CA VAL A 12 -10.73 19.07 26.12
C VAL A 12 -9.83 19.29 24.89
N ILE A 13 -8.95 20.29 24.93
CA ILE A 13 -8.02 20.57 23.83
C ILE A 13 -7.08 19.38 23.61
N LEU A 14 -6.51 18.83 24.69
CA LEU A 14 -5.65 17.65 24.64
C LEU A 14 -6.39 16.45 24.05
N GLY A 15 -7.64 16.22 24.45
CA GLY A 15 -8.49 15.16 23.92
C GLY A 15 -8.75 15.32 22.42
N CYS A 16 -9.04 16.53 21.96
CA CYS A 16 -9.22 16.81 20.52
C CYS A 16 -7.94 16.51 19.73
N VAL A 17 -6.77 16.93 20.22
CA VAL A 17 -5.48 16.66 19.55
C VAL A 17 -5.15 15.17 19.56
N ALA A 18 -5.37 14.48 20.68
CA ALA A 18 -5.12 13.04 20.77
C ALA A 18 -6.05 12.25 19.84
N ALA A 19 -7.32 12.63 19.75
CA ALA A 19 -8.30 11.97 18.89
C ALA A 19 -7.97 12.13 17.39
N THR A 20 -7.51 13.31 16.95
CA THR A 20 -7.12 13.53 15.56
C THR A 20 -5.88 12.73 15.17
N ILE A 21 -4.87 12.68 16.04
CA ILE A 21 -3.66 11.88 15.81
C ILE A 21 -4.01 10.39 15.78
N ALA A 22 -4.78 9.90 16.77
CA ALA A 22 -5.19 8.50 16.82
C ALA A 22 -6.01 8.12 15.58
N GLY A 23 -6.94 8.96 15.15
CA GLY A 23 -7.73 8.75 13.94
C GLY A 23 -6.86 8.63 12.68
N TYR A 24 -5.87 9.50 12.53
CA TYR A 24 -4.92 9.44 11.42
C TYR A 24 -4.07 8.17 11.44
N SER A 25 -3.57 7.77 12.62
CA SER A 25 -2.79 6.53 12.78
C SER A 25 -3.62 5.29 12.47
N ILE A 26 -4.86 5.22 12.95
CA ILE A 26 -5.78 4.11 12.66
C ILE A 26 -6.08 4.06 11.16
N HIS A 27 -6.37 5.20 10.53
CA HIS A 27 -6.58 5.27 9.08
C HIS A 27 -5.35 4.75 8.32
N PHE A 28 -4.16 5.24 8.66
CA PHE A 28 -2.91 4.79 8.04
C PHE A 28 -2.69 3.27 8.16
N LEU A 29 -2.94 2.69 9.33
CA LEU A 29 -2.80 1.25 9.55
C LEU A 29 -3.88 0.44 8.81
N MET A 30 -5.12 0.91 8.81
CA MET A 30 -6.24 0.21 8.17
C MET A 30 -6.16 0.26 6.65
N THR A 31 -5.60 1.31 6.07
CA THR A 31 -5.49 1.45 4.61
C THR A 31 -4.12 1.04 4.06
N ASN A 32 -3.18 0.52 4.88
CA ASN A 32 -1.78 0.28 4.48
C ASN A 32 -1.09 1.53 3.89
N GLY A 33 -1.28 2.68 4.53
CA GLY A 33 -0.87 3.98 3.98
C GLY A 33 -1.84 4.45 2.89
N PHE A 34 -1.72 5.70 2.44
CA PHE A 34 -2.60 6.22 1.39
C PHE A 34 -2.45 5.38 0.12
N TYR A 35 -3.43 4.52 -0.14
CA TYR A 35 -3.52 3.68 -1.33
C TYR A 35 -3.42 4.58 -2.56
N GLY A 36 -2.29 4.53 -3.26
CA GLY A 36 -2.01 5.38 -4.42
C GLY A 36 -0.77 6.27 -4.32
N THR A 37 -0.18 6.46 -3.14
CA THR A 37 1.17 7.08 -3.06
C THR A 37 2.25 6.13 -3.59
N GLU A 38 2.01 4.82 -3.49
CA GLU A 38 2.89 3.79 -4.05
C GLU A 38 2.85 3.69 -5.59
N ARG A 39 1.86 4.33 -6.24
CA ARG A 39 1.79 4.37 -7.72
C ARG A 39 2.91 5.21 -8.36
N ASN A 40 3.65 5.98 -7.56
CA ASN A 40 4.80 6.77 -7.99
C ASN A 40 6.14 6.18 -7.51
N LEU A 41 6.20 4.89 -7.16
CA LEU A 41 7.50 4.23 -7.14
C LEU A 41 7.93 4.02 -8.59
N ASP A 42 8.88 4.85 -9.04
CA ASP A 42 9.61 4.64 -10.28
C ASP A 42 10.34 3.30 -10.17
N CYS A 43 9.67 2.24 -10.65
CA CYS A 43 10.24 0.91 -10.71
C CYS A 43 11.49 0.99 -11.59
N THR A 44 12.65 0.62 -11.04
CA THR A 44 13.92 0.72 -11.75
C THR A 44 13.88 -0.13 -13.03
N PRO A 45 14.65 0.21 -14.08
CA PRO A 45 14.62 -0.53 -15.34
C PRO A 45 14.83 -2.04 -15.15
N GLU A 46 15.74 -2.44 -14.25
CA GLU A 46 16.01 -3.83 -13.91
C GLU A 46 14.82 -4.50 -13.21
N GLN A 47 14.13 -3.81 -12.29
CA GLN A 47 12.94 -4.33 -11.63
C GLN A 47 11.80 -4.52 -12.64
N ARG A 48 11.65 -3.63 -13.62
CA ARG A 48 10.63 -3.78 -14.68
C ARG A 48 10.88 -5.03 -15.53
N VAL A 49 12.14 -5.28 -15.90
CA VAL A 49 12.54 -6.50 -16.64
C VAL A 49 12.27 -7.74 -15.80
N TYR A 50 12.67 -7.72 -14.52
CA TYR A 50 12.42 -8.83 -13.59
C TYR A 50 10.94 -9.15 -13.46
N MET A 51 10.09 -8.15 -13.21
CA MET A 51 8.64 -8.32 -13.08
C MET A 51 8.00 -8.87 -14.36
N ARG A 52 8.50 -8.45 -15.53
CA ARG A 52 8.06 -9.01 -16.82
C ARG A 52 8.44 -10.48 -16.97
N GLN A 53 9.68 -10.85 -16.65
CA GLN A 53 10.15 -12.23 -16.71
C GLN A 53 9.38 -13.13 -15.74
N LEU A 54 9.13 -12.63 -14.53
CA LEU A 54 8.34 -13.31 -13.52
C LEU A 54 6.93 -13.63 -14.02
N ARG A 55 6.25 -12.62 -14.58
CA ARG A 55 4.92 -12.79 -15.18
C ARG A 55 4.89 -13.84 -16.29
N LEU A 56 5.89 -13.83 -17.19
CA LEU A 56 5.96 -14.80 -18.29
C LEU A 56 6.18 -16.22 -17.77
N ARG A 57 7.05 -16.38 -16.76
CA ARG A 57 7.31 -17.67 -16.12
C ARG A 57 6.04 -18.21 -15.46
N ASP A 58 5.34 -17.39 -14.69
CA ASP A 58 4.14 -17.84 -13.99
C ASP A 58 3.02 -18.20 -14.98
N LEU A 59 2.90 -17.44 -16.08
CA LEU A 59 1.98 -17.78 -17.17
C LEU A 59 2.34 -19.10 -17.86
N HIS A 60 3.63 -19.39 -18.03
CA HIS A 60 4.09 -20.68 -18.55
C HIS A 60 3.71 -21.84 -17.62
N TRP A 61 3.88 -21.69 -16.31
CA TRP A 61 3.46 -22.71 -15.33
C TRP A 61 1.94 -22.93 -15.34
N MET A 62 1.15 -21.84 -15.36
CA MET A 62 -0.31 -21.95 -15.45
C MET A 62 -0.76 -22.62 -16.75
N ALA A 63 -0.15 -22.27 -17.88
CA ALA A 63 -0.47 -22.88 -19.16
C ALA A 63 -0.14 -24.40 -19.17
N ARG A 64 1.01 -24.78 -18.60
CA ARG A 64 1.40 -26.18 -18.40
C ARG A 64 0.37 -26.94 -17.56
N ASP A 65 -0.03 -26.38 -16.41
CA ASP A 65 -0.96 -27.04 -15.48
C ASP A 65 -2.36 -27.23 -16.09
N HIS A 66 -2.76 -26.33 -17.00
CA HIS A 66 -4.02 -26.42 -17.73
C HIS A 66 -3.93 -27.13 -19.08
N GLY A 67 -2.77 -27.72 -19.44
CA GLY A 67 -2.58 -28.43 -20.71
C GLY A 67 -2.64 -27.52 -21.95
N LEU A 68 -2.56 -26.21 -21.77
CA LEU A 68 -2.58 -25.21 -22.84
C LEU A 68 -1.14 -24.95 -23.31
N LYS A 69 -0.89 -25.06 -24.63
CA LYS A 69 0.39 -24.63 -25.20
C LYS A 69 0.38 -23.10 -25.32
N TYR A 70 1.10 -22.42 -24.42
CA TYR A 70 1.30 -20.98 -24.53
C TYR A 70 2.44 -20.67 -25.52
N GLU A 71 2.12 -20.06 -26.66
CA GLU A 71 3.12 -19.48 -27.55
C GLU A 71 3.58 -18.14 -26.98
N VAL A 72 4.87 -18.03 -26.69
CA VAL A 72 5.46 -16.79 -26.17
C VAL A 72 5.47 -15.75 -27.31
N PRO A 73 4.80 -14.59 -27.16
CA PRO A 73 4.86 -13.54 -28.16
C PRO A 73 6.29 -13.02 -28.26
N VAL A 74 6.88 -13.10 -29.46
CA VAL A 74 8.20 -12.53 -29.74
C VAL A 74 8.11 -11.01 -29.57
N PRO A 75 8.96 -10.37 -28.74
CA PRO A 75 8.93 -8.93 -28.57
C PRO A 75 9.29 -8.25 -29.90
N PRO A 76 8.61 -7.14 -30.29
CA PRO A 76 9.06 -6.34 -31.41
C PRO A 76 10.46 -5.78 -31.11
N VAL A 77 11.35 -5.88 -32.11
CA VAL A 77 12.73 -5.38 -32.10
C VAL A 77 12.74 -3.86 -32.00
#